data_AF-A0A7K3B847-F1
#
_entry.id   AF-A0A7K3B847-F1
#
_cell.length_a   1.000
_cell.length_b   1.000
_cell.length_c   1.000
_cell.angle_alpha   90.00
_cell.angle_beta   90.00
_cell.angle_gamma   90.00
#
_symmetry.space_group_name_H-M   'P 1'
#
loop_
_entity.id
_entity.type
_entity.pdbx_description
1 polymer ?
#
loop_
_entity_poly.entity_id
_entity_poly.type
_entity_poly.pdbx_seq_one_letter_code
_entity_poly.pdbx_strand_id
1 'polypeptide(L)'
;MAKKLAVIGAGLMGSGIAQVSAQAGYEVVLRDITDEALARGKGGIEASYEKFVAKGRLAAEDAAAALARITTTTDLDAAADADIVVEAVFEKIEVKQEIFRALDKIAKADAVLASNTSAIPITKIAAVTERPESVVGTHFFSPVPLMQLCELVRGYKTSDETLARAKAFAEEVGKTTIVVNRDVAGFVTTRLIAALVVEATKLYESGVATAEDIDVACKLGFGHAMGPLATADLTGVDILLHAADNIYTESQDEKFAPPELMRRMVDAGALGRKSGEGFYRY
;
A
#
# COMPACT_ATOMS: atom_id res chain seq x y z
N MET A 1 19.37 21.41 -0.46
CA MET A 1 18.17 21.63 0.37
C MET A 1 17.70 20.29 0.89
N ALA A 2 17.12 20.22 2.08
CA ALA A 2 16.50 19.00 2.58
C ALA A 2 15.29 18.64 1.70
N LYS A 3 15.10 17.35 1.38
CA LYS A 3 13.96 16.87 0.58
C LYS A 3 12.75 16.76 1.49
N LYS A 4 11.62 17.34 1.09
CA LYS A 4 10.38 17.39 1.87
C LYS A 4 9.36 16.39 1.32
N LEU A 5 8.83 15.55 2.19
CA LEU A 5 7.76 14.59 1.90
C LEU A 5 6.52 14.94 2.73
N ALA A 6 5.35 14.95 2.09
CA ALA A 6 4.09 14.90 2.81
C ALA A 6 3.47 13.50 2.68
N VAL A 7 3.03 12.91 3.78
CA VAL A 7 2.30 11.63 3.80
C VAL A 7 0.89 11.90 4.30
N ILE A 8 -0.11 11.61 3.47
CA ILE A 8 -1.52 11.84 3.80
C ILE A 8 -2.16 10.53 4.25
N GLY A 9 -2.43 10.42 5.54
CA GLY A 9 -2.88 9.22 6.25
C GLY A 9 -1.80 8.71 7.20
N ALA A 10 -2.16 8.53 8.48
CA ALA A 10 -1.30 8.00 9.55
C ALA A 10 -1.73 6.58 9.98
N GLY A 11 -2.40 5.86 9.08
CA GLY A 11 -2.66 4.43 9.22
C GLY A 11 -1.39 3.59 8.99
N LEU A 12 -1.56 2.26 8.94
CA LEU A 12 -0.45 1.30 8.80
C LEU A 12 0.52 1.63 7.66
N MET A 13 -0.01 1.92 6.47
CA MET A 13 0.82 2.22 5.30
C MET A 13 1.49 3.58 5.42
N GLY A 14 0.73 4.64 5.73
CA GLY A 14 1.27 5.98 5.82
C GLY A 14 2.34 6.14 6.91
N SER A 15 2.12 5.58 8.10
CA SER A 15 3.15 5.56 9.15
C SER A 15 4.41 4.79 8.71
N GLY A 16 4.25 3.67 8.00
CA GLY A 16 5.38 2.91 7.47
C GLY A 16 6.16 3.68 6.39
N ILE A 17 5.47 4.42 5.52
CA ILE A 17 6.09 5.27 4.49
C ILE A 17 6.81 6.46 5.15
N ALA A 18 6.18 7.11 6.12
CA ALA A 18 6.79 8.18 6.90
C ALA A 18 8.07 7.71 7.61
N GLN A 19 8.03 6.53 8.22
CA GLN A 19 9.19 5.91 8.88
C GLN A 19 10.37 5.72 7.93
N VAL A 20 10.20 4.99 6.82
CA VAL A 20 11.32 4.70 5.91
C VAL A 20 11.86 5.96 5.26
N SER A 21 11.01 6.95 5.02
CA SER A 21 11.41 8.22 4.43
C SER A 21 12.23 9.07 5.40
N ALA A 22 11.82 9.15 6.66
CA ALA A 22 12.55 9.86 7.69
C ALA A 22 13.92 9.22 7.99
N GLN A 23 14.00 7.88 7.94
CA GLN A 23 15.28 7.14 8.01
C GLN A 23 16.21 7.47 6.84
N ALA A 24 15.65 7.67 5.65
CA ALA A 24 16.40 8.07 4.45
C ALA A 24 16.78 9.57 4.44
N GLY A 25 16.42 10.33 5.48
CA GLY A 25 16.81 11.73 5.64
C GLY A 25 15.82 12.76 5.12
N TYR A 26 14.60 12.35 4.74
CA TYR A 26 13.54 13.28 4.36
C TYR A 26 12.98 14.02 5.58
N GLU A 27 12.65 15.30 5.41
CA GLU A 27 11.74 16.01 6.31
C GLU A 27 10.31 15.57 5.98
N VAL A 28 9.62 14.98 6.95
CA VAL A 28 8.31 14.34 6.72
C VAL A 28 7.22 15.09 7.46
N VAL A 29 6.21 15.54 6.72
CA VAL A 29 4.92 15.97 7.27
C VAL A 29 3.97 14.77 7.20
N LEU A 30 3.62 14.21 8.36
CA LEU A 30 2.61 13.17 8.47
C LEU A 30 1.27 13.81 8.82
N ARG A 31 0.28 13.66 7.95
CA ARG A 31 -1.02 14.30 8.09
C ARG A 31 -2.14 13.28 8.24
N ASP A 32 -3.08 13.51 9.14
CA ASP A 32 -4.33 12.74 9.26
C ASP A 32 -5.48 13.69 9.66
N ILE A 33 -6.70 13.18 9.76
CA ILE A 33 -7.88 13.98 10.12
C ILE A 33 -8.03 14.22 11.62
N THR A 34 -7.37 13.43 12.48
CA THR A 34 -7.43 13.61 13.94
C THR A 34 -6.07 13.44 14.62
N ASP A 35 -5.89 14.11 15.76
CA ASP A 35 -4.68 14.01 16.58
C ASP A 35 -4.51 12.60 17.16
N GLU A 36 -5.59 11.87 17.44
CA GLU A 36 -5.53 10.49 17.94
C GLU A 36 -4.95 9.54 16.89
N ALA A 37 -5.34 9.71 15.61
CA ALA A 37 -4.79 8.92 14.51
C ALA A 37 -3.29 9.20 14.34
N LEU A 38 -2.89 10.48 14.44
CA LEU A 38 -1.49 10.91 14.38
C LEU A 38 -0.66 10.38 15.56
N ALA A 39 -1.18 10.46 16.78
CA ALA A 39 -0.51 9.93 17.97
C ALA A 39 -0.31 8.42 17.86
N ARG A 40 -1.33 7.68 17.40
CA ARG A 40 -1.22 6.23 17.16
C ARG A 40 -0.19 5.92 16.06
N GLY A 41 -0.23 6.65 14.95
CA GLY A 41 0.71 6.47 13.84
C GLY A 41 2.16 6.73 14.27
N LYS A 42 2.41 7.85 14.94
CA LYS A 42 3.74 8.22 15.46
C LYS A 42 4.22 7.23 16.54
N GLY A 43 3.37 6.85 17.48
CA GLY A 43 3.71 5.82 18.48
C GLY A 43 4.04 4.46 17.85
N GLY A 44 3.38 4.10 16.74
CA GLY A 44 3.72 2.92 15.95
C GLY A 44 5.12 2.99 15.32
N ILE A 45 5.52 4.17 14.83
CA ILE A 45 6.86 4.43 14.29
C ILE A 45 7.92 4.32 15.40
N GLU A 46 7.68 4.95 16.55
CA GLU A 46 8.55 4.91 17.73
C GLU A 46 8.79 3.45 18.18
N ALA A 47 7.71 2.70 18.40
CA ALA A 47 7.80 1.29 18.76
C ALA A 47 8.47 0.44 17.69
N SER A 48 8.34 0.80 16.41
CA SER A 48 9.08 0.13 15.34
C SER A 48 10.57 0.41 15.45
N TYR A 49 11.00 1.67 15.62
CA TYR A 49 12.40 2.02 15.78
C TYR A 49 13.05 1.35 16.98
N GLU A 50 12.37 1.32 18.12
CA GLU A 50 12.84 0.60 19.32
C GLU A 50 13.14 -0.88 19.01
N LYS A 51 12.28 -1.55 18.23
CA LYS A 51 12.51 -2.93 17.79
C LYS A 51 13.71 -3.06 16.85
N PHE A 52 13.93 -2.10 15.95
CA PHE A 52 15.11 -2.10 15.07
C PHE A 52 16.40 -1.87 15.86
N VAL A 53 16.38 -0.95 16.84
CA VAL A 53 17.51 -0.68 17.75
C VAL A 53 17.82 -1.88 18.63
N ALA A 54 16.81 -2.49 19.25
CA ALA A 54 16.98 -3.68 20.08
C ALA A 54 17.54 -4.89 19.31
N LYS A 55 17.30 -4.96 17.99
CA LYS A 55 17.85 -5.98 17.09
C LYS A 55 19.20 -5.60 16.49
N GLY A 56 19.79 -4.46 16.87
CA GLY A 56 21.05 -3.96 16.31
C GLY A 56 20.98 -3.61 14.82
N ARG A 57 19.78 -3.37 14.27
CA ARG A 57 19.55 -3.05 12.86
C ARG A 57 19.55 -1.54 12.57
N LEU A 58 19.55 -0.71 13.61
CA LEU A 58 19.56 0.74 13.55
C LEU A 58 20.23 1.28 14.83
N ALA A 59 21.07 2.30 14.72
CA ALA A 59 21.63 2.95 15.91
C ALA A 59 20.57 3.80 16.62
N ALA A 60 20.66 3.93 17.94
CA ALA A 60 19.70 4.72 18.72
C ALA A 60 19.70 6.20 18.33
N GLU A 61 20.88 6.75 18.00
CA GLU A 61 21.05 8.12 17.54
C GLU A 61 20.40 8.35 16.17
N ASP A 62 20.55 7.39 15.24
CA ASP A 62 19.91 7.44 13.92
C ASP A 62 18.38 7.35 14.02
N ALA A 63 17.88 6.51 14.93
CA ALA A 63 16.45 6.40 15.22
C ALA A 63 15.87 7.71 15.75
N ALA A 64 16.55 8.33 16.73
CA ALA A 64 16.13 9.61 17.29
C ALA A 64 16.18 10.73 16.24
N ALA A 65 17.23 10.78 15.42
CA ALA A 65 17.36 11.74 14.34
C ALA A 65 16.27 11.56 13.27
N ALA A 66 15.94 10.32 12.90
CA ALA A 66 14.85 10.04 11.98
C ALA A 66 13.50 10.47 12.55
N LEU A 67 13.21 10.14 13.82
CA LEU A 67 11.96 10.54 14.46
C LEU A 67 11.79 12.07 14.52
N ALA A 68 12.88 12.81 14.77
CA ALA A 68 12.89 14.27 14.81
C ALA A 68 12.55 14.93 13.46
N ARG A 69 12.70 14.20 12.33
CA ARG A 69 12.30 14.70 11.01
C ARG A 69 10.79 14.59 10.74
N ILE A 70 10.04 13.91 11.61
CA ILE A 70 8.60 13.69 11.41
C ILE A 70 7.80 14.72 12.21
N THR A 71 7.13 15.61 11.49
CA THR A 71 6.15 16.55 12.04
C THR A 71 4.74 16.03 11.76
N THR A 72 3.88 16.01 12.77
CA THR A 72 2.47 15.62 12.64
C THR A 72 1.57 16.84 12.57
N THR A 73 0.52 16.79 11.74
CA THR A 73 -0.46 17.88 11.63
C THR A 73 -1.81 17.36 11.15
N THR A 74 -2.89 18.06 11.49
CA THR A 74 -4.22 17.83 10.90
C THR A 74 -4.48 18.71 9.68
N ASP A 75 -3.66 19.75 9.50
CA ASP A 75 -3.74 20.72 8.41
C ASP A 75 -3.17 20.15 7.11
N LEU A 76 -3.98 20.15 6.06
CA LEU A 76 -3.58 19.68 4.73
C LEU A 76 -2.67 20.69 4.02
N ASP A 77 -2.75 21.99 4.33
CA ASP A 77 -1.94 23.04 3.72
C ASP A 77 -0.45 22.87 4.01
N ALA A 78 -0.10 22.12 5.06
CA ALA A 78 1.28 21.73 5.34
C ALA A 78 1.94 20.88 4.23
N ALA A 79 1.18 20.37 3.26
CA ALA A 79 1.70 19.69 2.08
C ALA A 79 2.21 20.64 0.98
N ALA A 80 1.96 21.96 1.08
CA ALA A 80 2.24 22.93 0.02
C ALA A 80 3.71 22.96 -0.44
N ASP A 81 4.64 22.82 0.52
CA ASP A 81 6.08 22.88 0.30
C ASP A 81 6.72 21.54 -0.13
N ALA A 82 5.96 20.44 -0.09
CA ALA A 82 6.51 19.10 -0.28
C ALA A 82 6.99 18.88 -1.73
N ASP A 83 8.16 18.27 -1.89
CA ASP A 83 8.68 17.84 -3.20
C ASP A 83 7.87 16.65 -3.74
N ILE A 84 7.39 15.82 -2.81
CA ILE A 84 6.60 14.62 -3.07
C ILE A 84 5.49 14.54 -2.03
N VAL A 85 4.28 14.23 -2.48
CA VAL A 85 3.16 13.87 -1.61
C VAL A 85 2.82 12.42 -1.85
N VAL A 86 2.68 11.61 -0.79
CA VAL A 86 2.20 10.23 -0.87
C VAL A 86 0.90 10.11 -0.09
N GLU A 87 -0.20 9.94 -0.81
CA GLU A 87 -1.51 9.67 -0.21
C GLU A 87 -1.65 8.18 0.12
N ALA A 88 -2.00 7.86 1.36
CA ALA A 88 -2.16 6.51 1.89
C ALA A 88 -3.36 6.43 2.87
N VAL A 89 -4.51 6.95 2.44
CA VAL A 89 -5.79 6.90 3.15
C VAL A 89 -6.64 5.69 2.72
N PHE A 90 -7.89 5.64 3.18
CA PHE A 90 -8.84 4.58 2.84
C PHE A 90 -8.96 4.35 1.33
N GLU A 91 -9.11 3.08 0.96
CA GLU A 91 -9.19 2.61 -0.43
C GLU A 91 -10.58 2.86 -1.04
N LYS A 92 -11.00 4.13 -1.09
CA LYS A 92 -12.25 4.60 -1.71
C LYS A 92 -11.94 5.70 -2.72
N ILE A 93 -12.39 5.55 -3.96
CA ILE A 93 -12.06 6.46 -5.05
C ILE A 93 -12.53 7.89 -4.77
N GLU A 94 -13.70 8.07 -4.16
CA GLU A 94 -14.27 9.39 -3.85
C GLU A 94 -13.39 10.14 -2.84
N VAL A 95 -12.92 9.44 -1.82
CA VAL A 95 -12.04 9.99 -0.78
C VAL A 95 -10.68 10.38 -1.37
N LYS A 96 -10.09 9.51 -2.18
CA LYS A 96 -8.80 9.80 -2.85
C LYS A 96 -8.95 10.98 -3.80
N GLN A 97 -10.02 11.04 -4.60
CA GLN A 97 -10.26 12.17 -5.50
C GLN A 97 -10.47 13.49 -4.74
N GLU A 98 -11.15 13.49 -3.60
CA GLU A 98 -11.28 14.69 -2.76
C GLU A 98 -9.92 15.23 -2.32
N ILE A 99 -9.05 14.33 -1.82
CA ILE A 99 -7.68 14.69 -1.42
C ILE A 99 -6.88 15.21 -2.62
N PHE A 100 -6.93 14.52 -3.77
CA PHE A 100 -6.18 14.94 -4.94
C PHE A 100 -6.66 16.29 -5.51
N ARG A 101 -7.96 16.61 -5.45
CA ARG A 101 -8.47 17.96 -5.80
C ARG A 101 -7.92 19.05 -4.87
N ALA A 102 -7.74 18.74 -3.59
CA ALA A 102 -7.16 19.68 -2.65
C ALA A 102 -5.66 19.83 -2.86
N LEU A 103 -4.93 18.72 -3.00
CA LEU A 103 -3.50 18.68 -3.29
C LEU A 103 -3.15 19.42 -4.59
N ASP A 104 -3.97 19.29 -5.62
CA ASP A 104 -3.80 19.99 -6.90
C ASP A 104 -3.73 21.51 -6.75
N LYS A 105 -4.46 22.07 -5.78
CA LYS A 105 -4.51 23.51 -5.51
C LYS A 105 -3.39 24.00 -4.60
N ILE A 106 -2.98 23.20 -3.61
CA ILE A 106 -2.07 23.64 -2.55
C ILE A 106 -0.62 23.23 -2.80
N ALA A 107 -0.39 22.07 -3.43
CA ALA A 107 0.96 21.57 -3.66
C ALA A 107 1.65 22.43 -4.71
N LYS A 108 2.92 22.78 -4.46
CA LYS A 108 3.73 23.52 -5.44
C LYS A 108 3.71 22.88 -6.83
N ALA A 109 3.86 23.71 -7.86
CA ALA A 109 3.64 23.34 -9.26
C ALA A 109 4.46 22.13 -9.73
N ASP A 110 5.66 21.96 -9.19
CA ASP A 110 6.58 20.88 -9.52
C ASP A 110 6.52 19.69 -8.54
N ALA A 111 5.58 19.62 -7.60
CA ALA A 111 5.46 18.46 -6.70
C ALA A 111 5.06 17.17 -7.47
N VAL A 112 5.55 16.02 -7.01
CA VAL A 112 5.00 14.71 -7.43
C VAL A 112 3.83 14.36 -6.52
N LEU A 113 2.67 14.03 -7.10
CA LEU A 113 1.48 13.61 -6.37
C LEU A 113 1.32 12.10 -6.51
N ALA A 114 1.75 11.35 -5.50
CA ALA A 114 1.70 9.90 -5.49
C ALA A 114 0.51 9.36 -4.69
N SER A 115 -0.13 8.30 -5.16
CA SER A 115 -1.10 7.53 -4.37
C SER A 115 -0.56 6.13 -4.08
N ASN A 116 -0.54 5.75 -2.81
CA ASN A 116 -0.41 4.38 -2.36
C ASN A 116 -1.79 3.73 -2.34
N THR A 117 -2.12 3.09 -3.45
CA THR A 117 -3.30 2.24 -3.67
C THR A 117 -2.82 0.86 -4.11
N SER A 118 -3.66 -0.16 -3.98
CA SER A 118 -3.35 -1.53 -4.43
C SER A 118 -4.21 -1.99 -5.61
N ALA A 119 -5.32 -1.31 -5.90
CA ALA A 119 -6.25 -1.73 -6.94
C ALA A 119 -6.93 -0.60 -7.72
N ILE A 120 -6.90 0.65 -7.24
CA ILE A 120 -7.57 1.76 -7.90
C ILE A 120 -6.71 2.25 -9.07
N PRO A 121 -7.25 2.33 -10.31
CA PRO A 121 -6.51 2.90 -11.43
C PRO A 121 -6.07 4.34 -11.17
N ILE A 122 -4.78 4.62 -11.36
CA ILE A 122 -4.16 5.95 -11.15
C ILE A 122 -4.79 7.01 -12.05
N THR A 123 -5.22 6.63 -13.25
CA THR A 123 -5.92 7.48 -14.21
C THR A 123 -7.23 7.99 -13.63
N LYS A 124 -7.95 7.19 -12.84
CA LYS A 124 -9.19 7.63 -12.17
C LYS A 124 -8.91 8.63 -11.05
N ILE A 125 -7.78 8.48 -10.35
CA ILE A 125 -7.33 9.42 -9.31
C ILE A 125 -6.86 10.73 -9.95
N ALA A 126 -6.05 10.66 -11.00
CA ALA A 126 -5.52 11.82 -11.71
C ALA A 126 -6.58 12.63 -12.47
N ALA A 127 -7.73 12.03 -12.81
CA ALA A 127 -8.77 12.68 -13.62
C ALA A 127 -9.41 13.92 -12.97
N VAL A 128 -9.18 14.15 -11.67
CA VAL A 128 -9.73 15.30 -10.93
C VAL A 128 -8.72 16.41 -10.67
N THR A 129 -7.50 16.29 -11.21
CA THR A 129 -6.44 17.30 -11.11
C THR A 129 -6.27 18.04 -12.44
N GLU A 130 -5.77 19.28 -12.39
CA GLU A 130 -5.43 20.06 -13.58
C GLU A 130 -4.05 19.70 -14.16
N ARG A 131 -3.23 18.97 -13.39
CA ARG A 131 -1.87 18.47 -13.74
C ARG A 131 -1.75 16.95 -13.59
N PRO A 132 -2.56 16.16 -14.32
CA PRO A 132 -2.54 14.69 -14.22
C PRO A 132 -1.18 14.06 -14.59
N GLU A 133 -0.33 14.79 -15.30
CA GLU A 133 1.04 14.40 -15.61
C GLU A 133 1.96 14.34 -14.38
N SER A 134 1.61 15.07 -13.31
CA SER A 134 2.30 15.05 -12.01
C SER A 134 1.83 13.93 -11.08
N VAL A 135 0.82 13.14 -11.48
CA VAL A 135 0.22 12.09 -10.67
C VAL A 135 0.78 10.72 -11.01
N VAL A 136 1.13 9.92 -10.00
CA VAL A 136 1.72 8.57 -10.16
C VAL A 136 1.23 7.62 -9.07
N GLY A 137 1.20 6.32 -9.33
CA GLY A 137 0.99 5.33 -8.28
C GLY A 137 2.29 4.89 -7.63
N THR A 138 2.30 4.77 -6.30
CA THR A 138 3.42 4.18 -5.53
C THR A 138 2.87 3.12 -4.60
N HIS A 139 2.86 1.87 -5.03
CA HIS A 139 2.35 0.75 -4.25
C HIS A 139 3.45 0.17 -3.37
N PHE A 140 3.49 0.60 -2.10
CA PHE A 140 4.32 0.00 -1.06
C PHE A 140 3.64 -1.24 -0.48
N PHE A 141 4.43 -2.15 0.09
CA PHE A 141 3.93 -3.41 0.65
C PHE A 141 4.05 -3.41 2.17
N SER A 142 3.02 -3.90 2.84
CA SER A 142 3.01 -4.01 4.30
C SER A 142 3.73 -5.27 4.78
N PRO A 143 4.54 -5.20 5.88
CA PRO A 143 4.94 -3.99 6.60
C PRO A 143 6.02 -3.19 5.84
N VAL A 144 5.78 -1.89 5.62
CA VAL A 144 6.64 -1.04 4.76
C VAL A 144 8.12 -1.03 5.16
N PRO A 145 8.52 -0.99 6.45
CA PRO A 145 9.94 -1.02 6.82
C PRO A 145 10.67 -2.33 6.51
N LEU A 146 9.94 -3.42 6.26
CA LEU A 146 10.51 -4.75 6.00
C LEU A 146 10.42 -5.15 4.53
N MET A 147 9.35 -4.76 3.85
CA MET A 147 9.14 -5.12 2.46
C MET A 147 10.03 -4.27 1.53
N GLN A 148 10.66 -4.92 0.56
CA GLN A 148 11.65 -4.29 -0.32
C GLN A 148 11.08 -3.79 -1.64
N LEU A 149 9.86 -4.17 -2.02
CA LEU A 149 9.29 -3.81 -3.31
C LEU A 149 8.47 -2.51 -3.23
N CYS A 150 8.47 -1.73 -4.31
CA CYS A 150 7.48 -0.70 -4.60
C CYS A 150 7.10 -0.77 -6.08
N GLU A 151 5.81 -0.83 -6.40
CA GLU A 151 5.35 -0.72 -7.79
C GLU A 151 5.10 0.76 -8.13
N LEU A 152 5.70 1.23 -9.22
CA LEU A 152 5.48 2.56 -9.77
C LEU A 152 4.49 2.46 -10.91
N VAL A 153 3.30 3.02 -10.74
CA VAL A 153 2.19 2.82 -11.68
C VAL A 153 1.97 4.07 -12.50
N ARG A 154 2.08 3.91 -13.82
CA ARG A 154 1.89 4.99 -14.78
C ARG A 154 0.40 5.14 -15.07
N GLY A 155 -0.20 6.24 -14.63
CA GLY A 155 -1.50 6.68 -15.13
C GLY A 155 -1.39 7.07 -16.60
N TYR A 156 -2.54 7.21 -17.28
CA TYR A 156 -2.57 7.49 -18.72
C TYR A 156 -1.77 8.73 -19.12
N LYS A 157 -1.76 9.77 -18.27
CA LYS A 157 -1.07 11.04 -18.52
C LYS A 157 0.23 11.25 -17.73
N THR A 158 0.58 10.37 -16.79
CA THR A 158 1.79 10.52 -15.95
C THR A 158 3.01 10.82 -16.82
N SER A 159 3.82 11.81 -16.48
CA SER A 159 5.03 12.15 -17.25
C SER A 159 6.19 11.19 -16.94
N ASP A 160 7.16 11.11 -17.86
CA ASP A 160 8.40 10.37 -17.60
C ASP A 160 9.21 11.01 -16.46
N GLU A 161 9.17 12.33 -16.34
CA GLU A 161 9.83 13.06 -15.26
C GLU A 161 9.23 12.71 -13.89
N THR A 162 7.90 12.72 -13.77
CA THR A 162 7.19 12.33 -12.55
C THR A 162 7.51 10.88 -12.16
N LEU A 163 7.51 9.97 -13.14
CA LEU A 163 7.86 8.57 -12.91
C LEU A 163 9.31 8.43 -12.44
N ALA A 164 10.25 9.14 -13.06
CA ALA A 164 11.67 9.12 -12.68
C ALA A 164 11.90 9.66 -11.26
N ARG A 165 11.19 10.73 -10.87
CA ARG A 165 11.26 11.29 -9.52
C ARG A 165 10.66 10.38 -8.46
N ALA A 166 9.52 9.75 -8.75
CA ALA A 166 8.93 8.74 -7.88
C ALA A 166 9.82 7.51 -7.72
N LYS A 167 10.50 7.11 -8.80
CA LYS A 167 11.50 6.04 -8.79
C LYS A 167 12.68 6.38 -7.89
N ALA A 168 13.29 7.54 -8.09
CA ALA A 168 14.41 7.99 -7.27
C ALA A 168 14.04 8.04 -5.78
N PHE A 169 12.84 8.55 -5.46
CA PHE A 169 12.32 8.54 -4.09
C PHE A 169 12.20 7.12 -3.52
N ALA A 170 11.53 6.21 -4.23
CA ALA A 170 11.34 4.84 -3.76
C ALA A 170 12.68 4.12 -3.55
N GLU A 171 13.66 4.32 -4.44
CA GLU A 171 15.00 3.75 -4.34
C GLU A 171 15.79 4.35 -3.15
N GLU A 172 15.70 5.66 -2.93
CA GLU A 172 16.33 6.33 -1.78
C GLU A 172 15.79 5.87 -0.43
N VAL A 173 14.49 5.53 -0.35
CA VAL A 173 13.89 4.94 0.87
C VAL A 173 14.07 3.41 0.94
N GLY A 174 14.99 2.86 0.15
CA GLY A 174 15.45 1.48 0.23
C GLY A 174 14.53 0.47 -0.45
N LYS A 175 13.74 0.89 -1.46
CA LYS A 175 12.89 -0.02 -2.25
C LYS A 175 13.53 -0.36 -3.59
N THR A 176 13.42 -1.63 -3.96
CA THR A 176 13.49 -2.06 -5.36
C THR A 176 12.21 -1.67 -6.06
N THR A 177 12.33 -1.06 -7.23
CA THR A 177 11.19 -0.56 -8.00
C THR A 177 10.89 -1.44 -9.20
N ILE A 178 9.60 -1.61 -9.50
CA ILE A 178 9.14 -2.10 -10.81
C ILE A 178 8.19 -1.08 -11.41
N VAL A 179 8.16 -0.98 -12.74
CA VAL A 179 7.29 -0.04 -13.45
C VAL A 179 6.10 -0.77 -14.06
N VAL A 180 4.90 -0.31 -13.74
CA VAL A 180 3.65 -0.75 -14.32
C VAL A 180 3.26 0.24 -15.41
N ASN A 181 3.63 -0.09 -16.65
CA ASN A 181 3.50 0.82 -17.79
C ASN A 181 2.06 1.09 -18.23
N ARG A 182 1.13 0.22 -17.82
CA ARG A 182 -0.29 0.36 -18.13
C ARG A 182 -1.08 0.32 -16.83
N ASP A 183 -1.81 1.39 -16.59
CA ASP A 183 -2.75 1.50 -15.48
C ASP A 183 -3.87 0.46 -15.62
N VAL A 184 -3.84 -0.55 -14.76
CA VAL A 184 -4.83 -1.63 -14.69
C VAL A 184 -5.11 -1.91 -13.22
N ALA A 185 -6.36 -2.26 -12.90
CA ALA A 185 -6.71 -2.67 -11.55
C ALA A 185 -5.83 -3.85 -11.10
N GLY A 186 -5.26 -3.71 -9.91
CA GLY A 186 -4.38 -4.70 -9.26
C GLY A 186 -2.93 -4.72 -9.77
N PHE A 187 -2.53 -3.82 -10.67
CA PHE A 187 -1.13 -3.65 -11.10
C PHE A 187 -0.45 -4.96 -11.53
N VAL A 188 0.75 -5.28 -11.05
CA VAL A 188 1.38 -6.58 -11.34
C VAL A 188 1.14 -7.53 -10.17
N THR A 189 1.57 -7.15 -8.97
CA THR A 189 1.59 -8.09 -7.84
C THR A 189 0.20 -8.49 -7.36
N THR A 190 -0.72 -7.52 -7.20
CA THR A 190 -2.07 -7.78 -6.72
C THR A 190 -2.85 -8.63 -7.73
N ARG A 191 -2.65 -8.44 -9.04
CA ARG A 191 -3.21 -9.34 -10.07
C ARG A 191 -2.70 -10.77 -9.94
N LEU A 192 -1.38 -10.95 -9.76
CA LEU A 192 -0.79 -12.29 -9.65
C LEU A 192 -1.30 -13.03 -8.41
N ILE A 193 -1.30 -12.38 -7.24
CA ILE A 193 -1.76 -13.02 -6.01
C ILE A 193 -3.28 -13.23 -6.03
N ALA A 194 -4.08 -12.30 -6.57
CA ALA A 194 -5.53 -12.47 -6.67
C ALA A 194 -5.89 -13.67 -7.55
N ALA A 195 -5.25 -13.84 -8.71
CA ALA A 195 -5.49 -15.00 -9.56
C ALA A 195 -5.17 -16.32 -8.84
N LEU A 196 -4.03 -16.37 -8.14
CA LEU A 196 -3.62 -17.56 -7.40
C LEU A 196 -4.58 -17.88 -6.24
N VAL A 197 -5.00 -16.87 -5.47
CA VAL A 197 -5.90 -17.06 -4.33
C VAL A 197 -7.29 -17.44 -4.81
N VAL A 198 -7.81 -16.80 -5.86
CA VAL A 198 -9.11 -17.16 -6.45
C VAL A 198 -9.12 -18.62 -6.87
N GLU A 199 -8.07 -19.08 -7.56
CA GLU A 199 -7.98 -20.48 -7.98
C GLU A 199 -7.82 -21.44 -6.79
N ALA A 200 -6.98 -21.10 -5.82
CA ALA A 200 -6.81 -21.89 -4.60
C ALA A 200 -8.12 -22.03 -3.82
N THR A 201 -8.90 -20.95 -3.71
CA THR A 201 -10.22 -20.98 -3.08
C THR A 201 -11.20 -21.85 -3.86
N LYS A 202 -11.20 -21.82 -5.20
CA LYS A 202 -12.07 -22.70 -6.02
C LYS A 202 -11.76 -24.19 -5.78
N LEU A 203 -10.47 -24.55 -5.71
CA LEU A 203 -10.05 -25.92 -5.42
C LEU A 203 -10.50 -26.37 -4.02
N TYR A 204 -10.41 -25.48 -3.03
CA TYR A 204 -10.87 -25.74 -1.68
C TYR A 204 -12.39 -25.85 -1.59
N GLU A 205 -13.13 -24.87 -2.15
CA GLU A 205 -14.59 -24.81 -2.15
C GLU A 205 -15.24 -26.01 -2.85
N SER A 206 -14.65 -26.48 -3.94
CA SER A 206 -15.12 -27.67 -4.67
C SER A 206 -14.70 -29.01 -4.06
N GLY A 207 -13.90 -28.98 -2.98
CA GLY A 207 -13.46 -30.19 -2.28
C GLY A 207 -12.38 -31.00 -3.02
N VAL A 208 -11.67 -30.40 -3.97
CA VAL A 208 -10.57 -31.07 -4.70
C VAL A 208 -9.41 -31.40 -3.76
N ALA A 209 -9.11 -30.51 -2.82
CA ALA A 209 -8.06 -30.69 -1.81
C ALA A 209 -8.36 -29.88 -0.54
N THR A 210 -7.74 -30.26 0.57
CA THR A 210 -7.78 -29.48 1.82
C THR A 210 -6.99 -28.18 1.68
N ALA A 211 -7.24 -27.21 2.56
CA ALA A 211 -6.49 -25.95 2.56
C ALA A 211 -5.00 -26.21 2.79
N GLU A 212 -4.68 -27.14 3.70
CA GLU A 212 -3.34 -27.59 4.03
C GLU A 212 -2.61 -28.14 2.80
N ASP A 213 -3.23 -29.05 2.05
CA ASP A 213 -2.60 -29.69 0.89
C ASP A 213 -2.40 -28.70 -0.26
N ILE A 214 -3.34 -27.77 -0.49
CA ILE A 214 -3.20 -26.68 -1.47
C ILE A 214 -2.00 -25.78 -1.13
N ASP A 215 -1.89 -25.40 0.14
CA ASP A 215 -0.78 -24.57 0.60
C ASP A 215 0.56 -25.32 0.54
N VAL A 216 0.60 -26.60 0.91
CA VAL A 216 1.79 -27.46 0.79
C VAL A 216 2.22 -27.60 -0.66
N ALA A 217 1.28 -27.79 -1.60
CA ALA A 217 1.57 -27.87 -3.02
C ALA A 217 2.24 -26.59 -3.54
N CYS A 218 1.75 -25.41 -3.15
CA CYS A 218 2.35 -24.15 -3.55
C CYS A 218 3.73 -23.92 -2.92
N LYS A 219 3.92 -24.31 -1.65
CA LYS A 219 5.21 -24.16 -0.96
C LYS A 219 6.29 -25.08 -1.53
N LEU A 220 5.98 -26.37 -1.72
CA LEU A 220 6.97 -27.36 -2.15
C LEU A 220 7.10 -27.43 -3.67
N GLY A 221 6.01 -27.22 -4.41
CA GLY A 221 6.00 -27.29 -5.87
C GLY A 221 6.51 -26.02 -6.55
N PHE A 222 6.18 -24.84 -6.02
CA PHE A 222 6.57 -23.54 -6.61
C PHE A 222 7.59 -22.77 -5.77
N GLY A 223 7.98 -23.28 -4.59
CA GLY A 223 8.95 -22.64 -3.72
C GLY A 223 8.41 -21.41 -2.99
N HIS A 224 7.09 -21.27 -2.84
CA HIS A 224 6.52 -20.16 -2.09
C HIS A 224 6.86 -20.24 -0.60
N ALA A 225 7.15 -19.10 0.03
CA ALA A 225 7.40 -19.06 1.48
C ALA A 225 6.14 -19.42 2.29
N MET A 226 4.96 -19.06 1.78
CA MET A 226 3.65 -19.30 2.36
C MET A 226 2.67 -19.70 1.25
N GLY A 227 1.76 -20.61 1.54
CA GLY A 227 0.72 -21.00 0.59
C GLY A 227 -0.32 -19.89 0.40
N PRO A 228 -1.08 -19.91 -0.70
CA PRO A 228 -2.03 -18.86 -1.03
C PRO A 228 -3.17 -18.69 -0.01
N LEU A 229 -3.68 -19.76 0.60
CA LEU A 229 -4.79 -19.67 1.56
C LEU A 229 -4.30 -19.13 2.91
N ALA A 230 -3.14 -19.59 3.39
CA ALA A 230 -2.49 -19.01 4.56
C ALA A 230 -2.07 -17.54 4.33
N THR A 231 -1.69 -17.19 3.11
CA THR A 231 -1.41 -15.79 2.71
C THR A 231 -2.70 -14.97 2.75
N ALA A 232 -3.83 -15.52 2.28
CA ALA A 232 -5.12 -14.86 2.36
C ALA A 232 -5.54 -14.59 3.80
N ASP A 233 -5.33 -15.54 4.71
CA ASP A 233 -5.60 -15.33 6.14
C ASP A 233 -4.65 -14.32 6.80
N LEU A 234 -3.40 -14.26 6.37
CA LEU A 234 -2.42 -13.31 6.89
C LEU A 234 -2.75 -11.87 6.42
N THR A 235 -3.11 -11.71 5.16
CA THR A 235 -3.47 -10.42 4.56
C THR A 235 -4.85 -9.96 5.05
N GLY A 236 -5.81 -10.88 5.10
CA GLY A 236 -7.23 -10.63 5.33
C GLY A 236 -8.07 -11.06 4.14
N VAL A 237 -9.03 -11.95 4.37
CA VAL A 237 -9.92 -12.49 3.33
C VAL A 237 -10.74 -11.38 2.67
N ASP A 238 -11.22 -10.42 3.46
CA ASP A 238 -11.91 -9.21 3.00
C ASP A 238 -11.06 -8.33 2.08
N ILE A 239 -9.77 -8.18 2.37
CA ILE A 239 -8.85 -7.37 1.57
C ILE A 239 -8.65 -8.00 0.19
N LEU A 240 -8.40 -9.31 0.14
CA LEU A 240 -8.22 -10.01 -1.13
C LEU A 240 -9.52 -10.17 -1.91
N LEU A 241 -10.65 -10.36 -1.22
CA LEU A 241 -11.98 -10.34 -1.86
C LEU A 241 -12.20 -8.99 -2.55
N HIS A 242 -11.99 -7.88 -1.84
CA HIS A 242 -12.15 -6.53 -2.39
C HIS A 242 -11.19 -6.27 -3.56
N ALA A 243 -9.94 -6.74 -3.47
CA ALA A 243 -8.99 -6.64 -4.56
C ALA A 243 -9.45 -7.43 -5.80
N ALA A 244 -9.88 -8.68 -5.63
CA ALA A 244 -10.40 -9.52 -6.71
C ALA A 244 -11.66 -8.90 -7.34
N ASP A 245 -12.60 -8.39 -6.54
CA ASP A 245 -13.80 -7.70 -7.00
C ASP A 245 -13.47 -6.46 -7.84
N ASN A 246 -12.52 -5.64 -7.41
CA ASN A 246 -12.11 -4.46 -8.17
C ASN A 246 -11.46 -4.85 -9.50
N ILE A 247 -10.61 -5.88 -9.48
CA ILE A 247 -9.96 -6.38 -10.70
C ILE A 247 -11.02 -6.95 -11.66
N TYR A 248 -11.95 -7.77 -11.16
CA TYR A 248 -13.03 -8.35 -11.96
C TYR A 248 -13.95 -7.26 -12.53
N THR A 249 -14.37 -6.30 -11.72
CA THR A 249 -15.24 -5.19 -12.15
C THR A 249 -14.60 -4.38 -13.29
N GLU A 250 -13.31 -4.08 -13.17
CA GLU A 250 -12.59 -3.30 -14.20
C GLU A 250 -12.30 -4.13 -15.46
N SER A 251 -11.92 -5.40 -15.32
CA SER A 251 -11.45 -6.22 -16.43
C SER A 251 -12.52 -7.08 -17.10
N GLN A 252 -13.62 -7.35 -16.41
CA GLN A 252 -14.66 -8.32 -16.79
C GLN A 252 -14.10 -9.72 -17.13
N ASP A 253 -12.94 -10.07 -16.56
CA ASP A 253 -12.24 -11.33 -16.80
C ASP A 253 -12.57 -12.33 -15.70
N GLU A 254 -13.30 -13.39 -16.05
CA GLU A 254 -13.82 -14.40 -15.12
C GLU A 254 -12.74 -15.09 -14.27
N LYS A 255 -11.46 -15.04 -14.67
CA LYS A 255 -10.38 -15.57 -13.84
C LYS A 255 -10.21 -14.84 -12.51
N PHE A 256 -10.71 -13.60 -12.42
CA PHE A 256 -10.68 -12.81 -11.18
C PHE A 256 -12.03 -12.78 -10.46
N ALA A 257 -13.07 -13.45 -10.99
CA ALA A 257 -14.35 -13.53 -10.31
C ALA A 257 -14.15 -14.25 -8.96
N PRO A 258 -14.35 -13.56 -7.81
CA PRO A 258 -14.05 -14.17 -6.53
C PRO A 258 -15.08 -15.26 -6.21
N PRO A 259 -14.65 -16.40 -5.64
CA PRO A 259 -15.56 -17.51 -5.34
C PRO A 259 -16.57 -17.15 -4.25
N GLU A 260 -17.72 -17.85 -4.23
CA GLU A 260 -18.80 -17.56 -3.28
C GLU A 260 -18.31 -17.69 -1.84
N LEU A 261 -17.50 -18.72 -1.55
CA LEU A 261 -16.92 -18.97 -0.25
C LEU A 261 -16.25 -17.73 0.36
N MET A 262 -15.44 -16.97 -0.39
CA MET A 262 -14.79 -15.77 0.15
C MET A 262 -15.81 -14.75 0.64
N ARG A 263 -16.92 -14.56 -0.08
CA ARG A 263 -18.00 -13.66 0.35
C ARG A 263 -18.65 -14.18 1.63
N ARG A 264 -18.95 -15.47 1.69
CA ARG A 264 -19.55 -16.11 2.88
C ARG A 264 -18.66 -16.00 4.11
N MET A 265 -17.35 -16.18 3.95
CA MET A 265 -16.37 -16.02 5.02
C MET A 265 -16.36 -14.58 5.55
N VAL A 266 -16.37 -13.59 4.66
CA VAL A 266 -16.42 -12.17 5.04
C VAL A 266 -17.72 -11.82 5.75
N ASP A 267 -18.86 -12.26 5.22
CA ASP A 267 -20.19 -12.07 5.85
C ASP A 267 -20.26 -12.69 7.25
N ALA A 268 -19.56 -13.81 7.46
CA ALA A 268 -19.48 -14.51 8.74
C ALA A 268 -18.41 -13.95 9.70
N GLY A 269 -17.61 -12.96 9.27
CA GLY A 269 -16.52 -12.40 10.08
C GLY A 269 -15.26 -13.26 10.15
N ALA A 270 -15.13 -14.28 9.28
CA ALA A 270 -13.95 -15.12 9.14
C ALA A 270 -12.91 -14.43 8.23
N LEU A 271 -12.24 -13.42 8.77
CA LEU A 271 -11.32 -12.53 8.07
C LEU A 271 -9.84 -12.96 8.15
N GLY A 272 -9.55 -14.17 8.62
CA GLY A 272 -8.21 -14.70 8.81
C GLY A 272 -7.63 -14.40 10.19
N ARG A 273 -6.31 -14.18 10.26
CA ARG A 273 -5.58 -14.02 11.53
C ARG A 273 -6.10 -12.87 12.40
N LYS A 274 -6.61 -11.81 11.79
CA LYS A 274 -7.13 -10.64 12.51
C LYS A 274 -8.45 -10.90 13.24
N SER A 275 -9.16 -11.96 12.90
CA SER A 275 -10.41 -12.39 13.54
C SER A 275 -10.30 -13.75 14.24
N GLY A 276 -9.13 -14.41 14.19
CA GLY A 276 -8.92 -15.74 14.76
C GLY A 276 -9.40 -16.92 13.89
N GLU A 277 -10.04 -16.64 12.75
CA GLU A 277 -10.55 -17.67 11.84
C GLU A 277 -10.65 -17.14 10.41
N GLY A 278 -10.28 -17.97 9.45
CA GLY A 278 -10.39 -17.79 8.00
C GLY A 278 -10.40 -19.16 7.32
N PHE A 279 -9.46 -19.42 6.40
CA PHE A 279 -9.23 -20.79 5.88
C PHE A 279 -8.69 -21.73 6.97
N TYR A 280 -8.02 -21.16 7.97
CA TYR A 280 -7.54 -21.85 9.17
C TYR A 280 -8.08 -21.18 10.45
N ARG A 281 -7.87 -21.84 11.60
CA ARG A 281 -8.13 -21.29 12.93
C ARG A 281 -6.83 -20.87 13.62
N TYR A 282 -6.86 -19.75 14.35
CA TYR A 282 -5.71 -19.10 14.99
C TYR A 282 -5.93 -18.78 16.46
#